data_AF-E3T2A9-F1
#
_entry.id   AF-E3T2A9-F1
#
_cell.length_a   1.000
_cell.length_b   1.000
_cell.length_c   1.000
_cell.angle_alpha   90.00
_cell.angle_beta   90.00
_cell.angle_gamma   90.00
#
_symmetry.space_group_name_H-M   'P 1'
#
loop_
_entity.id
_entity.type
_entity.pdbx_description
1 polymer ?
#
loop_
_entity_poly.entity_id
_entity_poly.type
_entity_poly.pdbx_seq_one_letter_code
_entity_poly.pdbx_strand_id
1 'polypeptide(L)'
;FLGLEVDCILAGQDPERRRQAYSADITYGTNNEFGFDYLRDNMAHSEEELVQRGHNYAIVDEVDSILIDEARTPLIISGPADGSSKWYTEFSRIVPLMEKDTHYEVDIRKKTIGVNEAGVELVEDQLGIENLYDAQNSLLVSYLNNAIKAKELYER
;
A
#
# COMPACT_ATOMS: atom_id res chain seq x y z
N PHE A 1 -33.55 -1.62 -32.27
CA PHE A 1 -34.06 -0.38 -31.65
C PHE A 1 -32.89 0.59 -31.52
N LEU A 2 -33.04 1.88 -31.85
CA LEU A 2 -32.09 3.03 -31.89
C LEU A 2 -30.58 2.86 -32.25
N GLY A 3 -30.02 1.65 -32.32
CA GLY A 3 -28.66 1.38 -32.80
C GLY A 3 -27.55 1.52 -31.76
N LEU A 4 -27.88 1.73 -30.48
CA LEU A 4 -26.92 1.83 -29.39
C LEU A 4 -26.68 0.47 -28.73
N GLU A 5 -25.44 0.22 -28.35
CA GLU A 5 -25.04 -0.91 -27.52
C GLU A 5 -25.26 -0.57 -26.04
N VAL A 6 -25.95 -1.45 -25.33
CA VAL A 6 -26.24 -1.30 -23.90
C VAL A 6 -25.85 -2.58 -23.20
N ASP A 7 -25.13 -2.47 -22.10
CA ASP A 7 -24.71 -3.61 -21.31
C ASP A 7 -24.66 -3.30 -19.81
N CYS A 8 -24.39 -4.31 -18.98
CA CYS A 8 -24.26 -4.15 -17.54
C CYS A 8 -23.09 -4.90 -16.92
N ILE A 9 -22.52 -4.28 -15.88
CA ILE A 9 -21.51 -4.90 -15.00
C ILE A 9 -22.19 -5.50 -13.78
N LEU A 10 -21.79 -6.71 -13.42
CA LEU A 10 -22.34 -7.47 -12.30
C LEU A 10 -21.22 -8.09 -11.46
N ALA A 11 -21.51 -8.29 -10.17
CA ALA A 11 -20.63 -9.01 -9.26
C ALA A 11 -20.25 -10.39 -9.82
N GLY A 12 -18.97 -10.75 -9.70
CA GLY A 12 -18.46 -12.06 -10.13
C GLY A 12 -18.17 -12.20 -11.63
N GLN A 13 -18.42 -11.19 -12.46
CA GLN A 13 -17.94 -11.17 -13.84
C GLN A 13 -16.41 -11.06 -13.89
N ASP A 14 -15.79 -11.83 -14.77
CA ASP A 14 -14.37 -11.74 -15.07
C ASP A 14 -14.02 -10.39 -15.76
N PRO A 15 -12.73 -9.98 -15.72
CA PRO A 15 -12.30 -8.71 -16.31
C PRO A 15 -12.58 -8.57 -17.81
N GLU A 16 -12.54 -9.67 -18.58
CA GLU A 16 -12.79 -9.63 -20.03
C GLU A 16 -14.27 -9.31 -20.31
N ARG A 17 -15.18 -9.96 -19.58
CA ARG A 17 -16.62 -9.66 -19.65
C ARG A 17 -16.93 -8.22 -19.26
N ARG A 18 -16.24 -7.68 -18.24
CA ARG A 18 -16.39 -6.29 -17.81
C ARG A 18 -15.90 -5.32 -18.87
N ARG A 19 -14.75 -5.56 -19.48
CA ARG A 19 -14.21 -4.75 -20.58
C ARG A 19 -15.20 -4.66 -21.75
N GLN A 20 -15.83 -5.76 -22.10
CA GLN A 20 -16.91 -5.79 -23.10
C GLN A 20 -18.10 -4.92 -22.65
N ALA A 21 -18.54 -5.02 -21.39
CA ALA A 21 -19.64 -4.20 -20.88
C ALA A 21 -19.32 -2.70 -20.86
N TYR A 22 -18.08 -2.31 -20.53
CA TYR A 22 -17.63 -0.92 -20.59
C TYR A 22 -17.44 -0.40 -22.02
N SER A 23 -17.27 -1.29 -23.01
CA SER A 23 -17.17 -0.87 -24.41
C SER A 23 -18.51 -0.46 -25.05
N ALA A 24 -19.64 -0.92 -24.48
CA ALA A 24 -20.98 -0.53 -24.92
C ALA A 24 -21.21 0.99 -24.82
N ASP A 25 -22.12 1.57 -25.61
CA ASP A 25 -22.41 3.01 -25.56
C ASP A 25 -22.95 3.44 -24.18
N ILE A 26 -23.75 2.57 -23.55
CA ILE A 26 -24.32 2.77 -22.21
C ILE A 26 -24.04 1.55 -21.35
N THR A 27 -23.42 1.75 -20.19
CA THR A 27 -23.12 0.70 -19.21
C THR A 27 -23.92 0.94 -17.93
N TYR A 28 -24.75 -0.03 -17.55
CA TYR A 28 -25.43 -0.07 -16.26
C TYR A 28 -24.59 -0.81 -15.22
N GLY A 29 -24.73 -0.44 -13.95
CA GLY A 29 -24.03 -1.09 -12.84
C GLY A 29 -24.40 -0.45 -11.51
N THR A 30 -23.89 -1.02 -10.43
CA THR A 30 -23.99 -0.40 -9.10
C THR A 30 -22.75 0.45 -8.83
N ASN A 31 -22.86 1.41 -7.91
CA ASN A 31 -21.75 2.22 -7.42
C ASN A 31 -20.57 1.35 -6.93
N ASN A 32 -20.85 0.23 -6.25
CA ASN A 32 -19.84 -0.72 -5.79
C ASN A 32 -19.04 -1.31 -6.95
N GLU A 33 -19.72 -1.76 -8.02
CA GLU A 33 -19.04 -2.35 -9.17
C GLU A 33 -18.16 -1.32 -9.90
N PHE A 34 -18.70 -0.13 -10.17
CA PHE A 34 -17.92 0.95 -10.80
C PHE A 34 -16.73 1.37 -9.94
N GLY A 35 -16.92 1.52 -8.63
CA GLY A 35 -15.86 1.95 -7.73
C GLY A 35 -14.77 0.88 -7.56
N PHE A 36 -15.13 -0.40 -7.44
CA PHE A 36 -14.13 -1.46 -7.34
C PHE A 36 -13.40 -1.75 -8.65
N ASP A 37 -14.04 -1.56 -9.81
CA ASP A 37 -13.33 -1.60 -11.10
C ASP A 37 -12.32 -0.44 -11.19
N TYR A 38 -12.71 0.77 -10.81
CA TYR A 38 -11.80 1.92 -10.77
C TYR A 38 -10.59 1.67 -9.86
N LEU A 39 -10.82 1.12 -8.66
CA LEU A 39 -9.74 0.79 -7.73
C LEU A 39 -8.81 -0.30 -8.31
N ARG A 40 -9.37 -1.35 -8.95
CA ARG A 40 -8.59 -2.42 -9.57
C ARG A 40 -7.77 -1.93 -10.77
N ASP A 41 -8.33 -1.05 -11.59
CA ASP A 41 -7.65 -0.43 -12.73
C ASP A 41 -6.42 0.37 -12.27
N ASN A 42 -6.46 1.02 -11.09
CA ASN A 42 -5.31 1.72 -10.52
C ASN A 42 -4.28 0.81 -9.83
N MET A 43 -4.55 -0.49 -9.73
CA MET A 43 -3.58 -1.49 -9.26
C MET A 43 -3.05 -2.37 -10.40
N ALA A 44 -3.57 -2.23 -11.61
CA ALA A 44 -3.18 -3.02 -12.77
C ALA A 44 -1.70 -2.80 -13.12
N HIS A 45 -1.04 -3.86 -13.60
CA HIS A 45 0.36 -3.80 -13.98
C HIS A 45 0.57 -3.37 -15.44
N SER A 46 -0.45 -3.47 -16.26
CA SER A 46 -0.42 -3.08 -17.67
C SER A 46 -1.74 -2.46 -18.13
N GLU A 47 -1.71 -1.71 -19.23
CA GLU A 47 -2.90 -1.04 -19.78
C GLU A 47 -3.94 -2.05 -20.32
N GLU A 48 -3.50 -3.23 -20.77
CA GLU A 48 -4.37 -4.28 -21.28
C GLU A 48 -5.20 -4.95 -20.19
N GLU A 49 -4.84 -4.77 -18.92
CA GLU A 49 -5.60 -5.29 -17.78
C GLU A 49 -6.77 -4.38 -17.40
N LEU A 50 -6.77 -3.12 -17.83
CA LEU A 50 -7.81 -2.15 -17.51
C LEU A 50 -9.17 -2.58 -18.06
N VAL A 51 -10.24 -2.33 -17.30
CA VAL A 51 -11.61 -2.63 -17.72
C VAL A 51 -12.41 -1.36 -18.03
N GLN A 52 -12.16 -0.26 -17.32
CA GLN A 52 -12.82 1.03 -17.58
C GLN A 52 -12.14 1.80 -18.71
N ARG A 53 -12.86 2.78 -19.25
CA ARG A 53 -12.41 3.64 -20.36
C ARG A 53 -12.53 5.15 -20.06
N GLY A 54 -12.58 5.52 -18.78
CA GLY A 54 -12.77 6.89 -18.31
C GLY A 54 -14.15 7.17 -17.71
N HIS A 55 -14.34 8.39 -17.19
CA HIS A 55 -15.53 8.82 -16.43
C HIS A 55 -16.22 10.01 -17.11
N ASN A 56 -16.82 9.76 -18.27
CA ASN A 56 -17.32 10.83 -19.14
C ASN A 56 -18.62 11.45 -18.62
N TYR A 57 -19.57 10.61 -18.23
CA TYR A 57 -20.87 11.02 -17.72
C TYR A 57 -21.50 9.89 -16.91
N ALA A 58 -22.16 10.23 -15.81
CA ALA A 58 -22.88 9.29 -14.96
C ALA A 58 -24.24 9.87 -14.58
N ILE A 59 -25.29 9.08 -14.76
CA ILE A 59 -26.62 9.35 -14.21
C ILE A 59 -26.81 8.38 -13.06
N VAL A 60 -27.01 8.93 -11.86
CA VAL A 60 -27.18 8.13 -10.64
C VAL A 60 -28.66 8.09 -10.32
N ASP A 61 -29.25 6.90 -10.40
CA ASP A 61 -30.58 6.64 -9.86
C ASP A 61 -30.48 6.50 -8.32
N GLU A 62 -31.54 6.87 -7.60
CA GLU A 62 -31.56 6.89 -6.12
C GLU A 62 -30.37 7.68 -5.52
N VAL A 63 -30.14 8.88 -6.05
CA VAL A 63 -28.93 9.69 -5.79
C VAL A 63 -28.71 10.03 -4.31
N ASP A 64 -29.77 10.17 -3.52
CA ASP A 64 -29.69 10.41 -2.09
C ASP A 64 -29.14 9.19 -1.35
N SER A 65 -29.65 8.00 -1.67
CA SER A 65 -29.13 6.75 -1.12
C SER A 65 -27.65 6.54 -1.44
N ILE A 66 -27.26 6.77 -2.70
CA ILE A 66 -25.89 6.50 -3.15
C ILE A 66 -24.89 7.57 -2.69
N LEU A 67 -25.19 8.86 -2.90
CA LEU A 67 -24.22 9.94 -2.66
C LEU A 67 -24.26 10.51 -1.23
N ILE A 68 -25.30 10.20 -0.44
CA ILE A 68 -25.42 10.65 0.96
C ILE A 68 -25.26 9.48 1.92
N ASP A 69 -26.11 8.46 1.80
CA ASP A 69 -26.17 7.40 2.81
C ASP A 69 -25.02 6.40 2.70
N GLU A 70 -24.72 5.94 1.48
CA GLU A 70 -23.65 4.97 1.22
C GLU A 70 -22.25 5.60 1.21
N ALA A 71 -22.13 6.89 0.89
CA ALA A 71 -20.85 7.62 0.86
C ALA A 71 -20.09 7.63 2.21
N ARG A 72 -20.75 7.23 3.31
CA ARG A 72 -20.13 7.07 4.63
C ARG A 72 -19.18 5.86 4.71
N THR A 73 -19.35 4.86 3.85
CA THR A 73 -18.53 3.65 3.84
C THR A 73 -17.56 3.70 2.66
N PRO A 74 -16.24 3.82 2.89
CA PRO A 74 -15.28 3.83 1.79
C PRO A 74 -15.17 2.45 1.14
N LEU A 75 -14.89 2.44 -0.17
CA LEU A 75 -14.52 1.23 -0.90
C LEU A 75 -13.06 0.89 -0.62
N ILE A 76 -12.82 -0.33 -0.12
CA ILE A 76 -11.49 -0.78 0.30
C ILE A 76 -11.20 -2.12 -0.38
N ILE A 77 -10.08 -2.19 -1.10
CA ILE A 77 -9.46 -3.47 -1.49
C ILE A 77 -8.43 -3.80 -0.43
N SER A 78 -8.66 -4.88 0.31
CA SER A 78 -7.68 -5.45 1.22
C SER A 78 -6.99 -6.63 0.56
N GLY A 79 -5.68 -6.75 0.80
CA GLY A 79 -4.87 -7.88 0.37
C GLY A 79 -3.99 -8.37 1.52
N PRO A 80 -3.38 -9.55 1.38
CA PRO A 80 -2.35 -9.98 2.32
C PRO A 80 -1.25 -8.92 2.34
N ALA A 81 -0.76 -8.59 3.54
CA ALA A 81 0.43 -7.78 3.65
C ALA A 81 1.63 -8.63 3.21
N ASP A 82 2.25 -8.29 2.08
CA ASP A 82 3.55 -8.86 1.67
C ASP A 82 4.72 -8.35 2.56
N GLY A 83 4.41 -7.62 3.63
CA GLY A 83 5.33 -6.96 4.54
C GLY A 83 6.11 -7.92 5.45
N SER A 84 7.42 -7.72 5.42
CA SER A 84 8.52 -8.39 6.11
C SER A 84 8.46 -8.38 7.64
N SER A 85 7.57 -9.19 8.22
CA SER A 85 7.61 -9.55 9.66
C SER A 85 9.00 -10.01 10.12
N LYS A 86 9.77 -10.60 9.21
CA LYS A 86 11.15 -11.03 9.43
C LYS A 86 12.05 -9.87 9.87
N TRP A 87 12.03 -8.72 9.20
CA TRP A 87 12.97 -7.64 9.51
C TRP A 87 12.70 -6.99 10.86
N TYR A 88 11.42 -6.82 11.23
CA TYR A 88 11.07 -6.40 12.60
C TYR A 88 11.66 -7.35 13.65
N THR A 89 11.54 -8.65 13.41
CA THR A 89 12.07 -9.69 14.30
C THR A 89 13.60 -9.64 14.36
N GLU A 90 14.28 -9.58 13.21
CA GLU A 90 15.75 -9.51 13.15
C GLU A 90 16.30 -8.25 13.83
N PHE A 91 15.75 -7.07 13.56
CA PHE A 91 16.22 -5.84 14.20
C PHE A 91 15.89 -5.80 15.70
N SER A 92 14.78 -6.41 16.15
CA SER A 92 14.53 -6.58 17.58
C SER A 92 15.55 -7.48 18.28
N ARG A 93 16.25 -8.36 17.54
CA ARG A 93 17.35 -9.20 18.03
C ARG A 93 18.70 -8.48 17.99
N ILE A 94 18.95 -7.67 16.96
CA ILE A 94 20.23 -6.96 16.76
C ILE A 94 20.34 -5.73 17.69
N VAL A 95 19.30 -4.90 17.78
CA VAL A 95 19.34 -3.63 18.53
C VAL A 95 19.68 -3.79 20.03
N PRO A 96 19.28 -4.87 20.73
CA PRO A 96 19.76 -5.16 22.09
C PRO A 96 21.28 -5.32 22.20
N LEU A 97 21.95 -5.82 21.15
CA LEU A 97 23.41 -5.99 21.10
C LEU A 97 24.14 -4.65 20.87
N MET A 98 23.43 -3.64 20.38
CA MET A 98 23.97 -2.31 20.16
C MET A 98 23.97 -1.50 21.46
N GLU A 99 25.14 -0.95 21.76
CA GLU A 99 25.38 -0.02 22.87
C GLU A 99 25.16 1.44 22.47
N LYS A 100 24.43 2.17 23.32
CA LYS A 100 24.24 3.61 23.24
C LYS A 100 25.57 4.34 23.42
N ASP A 101 25.74 5.47 22.72
CA ASP A 101 26.95 6.31 22.67
C ASP A 101 28.18 5.65 22.02
N THR A 102 28.13 4.34 21.73
CA THR A 102 29.11 3.63 20.89
C THR A 102 28.57 3.44 19.47
N HIS A 103 27.45 2.73 19.34
CA HIS A 103 26.88 2.32 18.05
C HIS A 103 25.82 3.29 17.53
N TYR A 104 25.17 4.03 18.43
CA TYR A 104 24.18 5.04 18.07
C TYR A 104 24.09 6.12 19.15
N GLU A 105 23.64 7.31 18.74
CA GLU A 105 23.33 8.44 19.60
C GLU A 105 21.82 8.68 19.64
N VAL A 106 21.33 9.21 20.76
CA VAL A 106 19.91 9.52 20.97
C VAL A 106 19.74 10.97 21.38
N ASP A 107 19.05 11.75 20.55
CA ASP A 107 18.59 13.10 20.92
C ASP A 107 17.16 12.99 21.47
N ILE A 108 17.06 12.97 22.81
CA ILE A 108 15.79 12.86 23.53
C ILE A 108 14.89 14.07 23.27
N ARG A 109 15.48 15.27 23.08
CA ARG A 109 14.71 16.51 22.88
C ARG A 109 14.05 16.52 21.51
N LYS A 110 14.76 16.08 20.48
CA LYS A 110 14.25 15.99 19.11
C LYS A 110 13.56 14.67 18.80
N LYS A 111 13.65 13.68 19.71
CA LYS A 111 13.20 12.29 19.49
C LYS A 111 13.80 11.69 18.22
N THR A 112 15.07 11.99 17.98
CA THR A 112 15.84 11.50 16.84
C THR A 112 16.97 10.60 17.33
N ILE A 113 17.40 9.71 16.45
CA ILE A 113 18.54 8.83 16.66
C ILE A 113 19.51 9.02 15.51
N GLY A 114 20.79 8.83 15.77
CA GLY A 114 21.84 8.73 14.74
C GLY A 114 22.58 7.43 14.93
N VAL A 115 22.77 6.65 13.86
CA VAL A 115 23.59 5.43 13.91
C VAL A 115 25.01 5.82 13.51
N ASN A 116 25.99 5.43 14.32
CA ASN A 116 27.40 5.72 14.08
C ASN A 116 28.02 4.66 13.16
N GLU A 117 29.21 4.92 12.63
CA GLU A 117 29.93 3.99 11.75
C GLU A 117 30.09 2.59 12.37
N ALA A 118 30.47 2.52 13.66
CA ALA A 118 30.56 1.27 14.40
C ALA A 118 29.21 0.52 14.49
N GLY A 119 28.09 1.25 14.55
CA GLY A 119 26.75 0.67 14.56
C GLY A 119 26.32 0.16 13.19
N VAL A 120 26.73 0.84 12.12
CA VAL A 120 26.52 0.40 10.74
C VAL A 120 27.29 -0.90 10.48
N GLU A 121 28.58 -0.94 10.82
CA GLU A 121 29.44 -2.11 10.65
C GLU A 121 28.91 -3.33 11.41
N LEU A 122 28.45 -3.16 12.66
CA LEU A 122 27.83 -4.24 13.43
C LEU A 122 26.58 -4.79 12.74
N VAL A 123 25.72 -3.92 12.21
CA VAL A 123 24.49 -4.34 11.53
C VAL A 123 24.81 -5.03 10.22
N GLU A 124 25.80 -4.54 9.47
CA GLU A 124 26.28 -5.15 8.23
C GLU A 124 26.81 -6.57 8.46
N ASP A 125 27.64 -6.76 9.49
CA ASP A 125 28.15 -8.07 9.90
C ASP A 125 27.02 -9.02 10.34
N GLN A 126 26.08 -8.55 11.17
CA GLN A 126 24.96 -9.37 11.64
C GLN A 126 24.01 -9.79 10.51
N LEU A 127 23.90 -8.99 9.45
CA LEU A 127 23.04 -9.25 8.30
C LEU A 127 23.78 -9.93 7.14
N GLY A 128 25.11 -9.96 7.17
CA GLY A 128 25.95 -10.48 6.09
C GLY A 128 25.83 -9.67 4.81
N ILE A 129 25.68 -8.34 4.92
CA ILE A 129 25.57 -7.42 3.79
C ILE A 129 26.80 -6.51 3.73
N GLU A 130 27.17 -6.08 2.52
CA GLU A 130 28.36 -5.23 2.33
C GLU A 130 28.10 -3.74 2.62
N ASN A 131 26.88 -3.25 2.37
CA ASN A 131 26.53 -1.85 2.56
C ASN A 131 25.05 -1.68 2.91
N LEU A 132 24.77 -1.16 4.11
CA LEU A 132 23.42 -0.89 4.60
C LEU A 132 22.70 0.21 3.79
N TYR A 133 23.44 1.11 3.16
CA TYR A 133 22.92 2.27 2.43
C TYR A 133 22.72 2.04 0.92
N ASP A 134 22.97 0.82 0.42
CA ASP A 134 22.65 0.47 -0.96
C ASP A 134 21.15 0.60 -1.24
N ALA A 135 20.78 0.94 -2.48
CA ALA A 135 19.39 1.17 -2.87
C ALA A 135 18.47 -0.03 -2.57
N GLN A 136 19.02 -1.25 -2.65
CA GLN A 136 18.33 -2.50 -2.34
C GLN A 136 18.04 -2.67 -0.84
N ASN A 137 18.83 -2.01 0.02
CA ASN A 137 18.77 -2.09 1.48
C ASN A 137 18.08 -0.88 2.13
N SER A 138 17.57 0.06 1.33
CA SER A 138 16.94 1.30 1.80
C SER A 138 15.87 1.10 2.90
N LEU A 139 15.12 0.00 2.83
CA LEU A 139 14.13 -0.36 3.86
C LEU A 139 14.77 -0.77 5.20
N LEU A 140 15.95 -1.40 5.19
CA LEU A 140 16.66 -1.87 6.39
C LEU A 140 17.05 -0.71 7.32
N VAL A 141 17.45 0.42 6.74
CA VAL A 141 17.75 1.64 7.51
C VAL A 141 16.51 2.10 8.30
N SER A 142 15.33 2.02 7.70
CA SER A 142 14.07 2.36 8.39
C SER A 142 13.78 1.38 9.53
N TYR A 143 13.95 0.08 9.31
CA TYR A 143 13.76 -0.94 10.35
C TYR A 143 14.71 -0.77 11.53
N LEU A 144 16.01 -0.59 11.27
CA LEU A 144 17.02 -0.32 12.29
C LEU A 144 16.66 0.90 13.12
N ASN A 145 16.33 2.01 12.43
CA ASN A 145 16.01 3.25 13.11
C ASN A 145 14.77 3.11 14.00
N ASN A 146 13.72 2.46 13.49
CA ASN A 146 12.50 2.26 14.27
C ASN A 146 12.73 1.34 15.48
N ALA A 147 13.59 0.31 15.35
CA ALA A 147 13.93 -0.58 16.44
C ALA A 147 14.74 0.11 17.55
N ILE A 148 15.73 0.95 17.20
CA ILE A 148 16.49 1.74 18.19
C ILE A 148 15.57 2.76 18.87
N LYS A 149 14.71 3.45 18.12
CA LYS A 149 13.70 4.34 18.70
C LYS A 149 12.80 3.61 19.68
N ALA A 150 12.32 2.41 19.33
CA ALA A 150 11.49 1.58 20.21
C ALA A 150 12.21 1.23 21.52
N LYS A 151 13.51 0.93 21.48
CA LYS A 151 14.34 0.63 22.67
C LYS A 151 14.54 1.86 23.56
N GLU A 152 14.80 3.03 22.99
CA GLU A 152 15.32 4.19 23.73
C GLU A 152 14.29 5.29 24.02
N LEU A 153 13.23 5.41 23.21
CA LEU A 153 12.29 6.53 23.27
C LEU A 153 10.89 6.13 23.75
N TYR A 154 10.63 4.85 23.97
CA TYR A 154 9.34 4.33 24.41
C TYR A 154 9.53 3.39 25.59
N GLU A 155 8.96 3.76 26.74
CA GLU A 155 8.86 2.89 27.91
C GLU A 155 7.62 2.00 27.81
N ARG A 156 7.68 0.82 28.44
CA ARG A 156 6.62 -0.18 28.40
C ARG A 156 5.45 0.16 29.33
#